data_AF-A0A349M9T8-F1
#
_entry.id   AF-A0A349M9T8-F1
#
_cell.length_a   1.000
_cell.length_b   1.000
_cell.length_c   1.000
_cell.angle_alpha   90.00
_cell.angle_beta   90.00
_cell.angle_gamma   90.00
#
_symmetry.space_group_name_H-M   'P 1'
#
loop_
_entity.id
_entity.type
_entity.pdbx_description
1 polymer ?
#
loop_
_entity_poly.entity_id
_entity_poly.type
_entity_poly.pdbx_seq_one_letter_code
_entity_poly.pdbx_strand_id
1 'polypeptide(L)' 'EWINNWPDQYESGWIVGHNPGLSELVERLTDQNMWLPTCGLAEISLEVNSWTEVFAGTGRLRGLFTPKSAMRP' A
#
# COMPACT_ATOMS: atom_id res chain seq x y z
N GLU A 1 7.52 -5.48 -9.75
CA GLU A 1 8.81 -6.19 -9.80
C GLU A 1 9.60 -6.12 -8.49
N TRP A 2 9.82 -4.95 -7.86
CA TRP A 2 10.61 -4.90 -6.61
C TRP A 2 9.87 -5.43 -5.37
N ILE A 3 8.55 -5.24 -5.25
CA ILE A 3 7.74 -5.84 -4.16
C ILE A 3 7.81 -7.37 -4.23
N ASN A 4 7.78 -7.93 -5.44
CA ASN A 4 7.80 -9.37 -5.68
C ASN A 4 9.10 -10.06 -5.27
N ASN A 5 10.17 -9.29 -5.02
CA ASN A 5 11.47 -9.79 -4.58
C ASN A 5 11.64 -9.74 -3.06
N TRP A 6 10.60 -9.37 -2.31
CA TRP A 6 10.67 -9.34 -0.85
C TRP A 6 10.72 -10.76 -0.26
N PRO A 7 11.49 -11.01 0.81
CA PRO A 7 11.59 -12.33 1.40
C PRO A 7 10.30 -12.76 2.12
N ASP A 8 9.81 -13.97 1.83
CA ASP A 8 8.58 -14.53 2.43
C ASP A 8 8.64 -14.75 3.95
N GLN A 9 9.81 -14.59 4.58
CA GLN A 9 9.95 -14.59 6.04
C GLN A 9 9.35 -13.33 6.71
N TYR A 10 9.04 -12.28 5.94
CA TYR A 10 8.42 -11.06 6.44
C TYR A 10 6.95 -11.00 6.03
N GLU A 11 6.06 -10.88 7.01
CA GLU A 11 4.61 -10.80 6.77
C GLU A 11 4.12 -9.38 6.40
N SER A 12 4.95 -8.37 6.59
CA SER A 12 4.62 -6.97 6.31
C SER A 12 5.84 -6.16 5.90
N GLY A 13 5.60 -5.04 5.23
CA GLY A 13 6.65 -4.06 4.93
C GLY A 13 6.10 -2.69 4.59
N TRP A 14 7.00 -1.71 4.53
CA TRP A 14 6.67 -0.30 4.38
C TRP A 14 7.24 0.23 3.08
N ILE A 15 6.44 1.05 2.40
CA ILE A 15 6.82 1.71 1.15
C ILE A 15 6.69 3.20 1.36
N VAL A 16 7.80 3.93 1.23
CA VAL A 16 7.86 5.38 1.35
C VAL A 16 8.28 5.95 0.01
N GLY A 17 7.53 6.92 -0.49
CA GLY A 17 7.78 7.49 -1.81
C GLY A 17 7.01 8.78 -2.04
N HIS A 18 6.97 9.21 -3.30
CA HIS A 18 6.30 10.45 -3.72
C HIS A 18 5.02 10.16 -4.52
N ASN A 19 4.10 11.11 -4.47
CA ASN A 19 2.95 11.15 -5.37
C ASN A 19 3.36 11.72 -6.75
N PRO A 20 2.69 11.34 -7.85
CA PRO A 20 1.50 10.48 -7.89
C PRO A 20 1.80 8.97 -7.75
N GLY A 21 3.06 8.56 -7.93
CA GLY A 21 3.43 7.14 -8.01
C GLY A 21 2.99 6.28 -6.82
N LEU A 22 2.98 6.81 -5.60
CA LEU A 22 2.45 6.06 -4.44
C LEU A 22 0.92 5.90 -4.49
N SER A 23 0.19 6.92 -4.94
CA SER A 23 -1.26 6.85 -5.15
C SER A 23 -1.62 5.85 -6.26
N GLU A 24 -0.87 5.88 -7.38
CA GLU A 24 -1.00 4.91 -8.48
C GLU A 24 -0.67 3.48 -8.03
N LEU A 25 0.28 3.29 -7.12
CA LEU A 25 0.59 1.98 -6.56
C LEU A 25 -0.58 1.44 -5.72
N VAL A 26 -1.20 2.29 -4.89
CA VAL A 26 -2.40 1.91 -4.12
C VAL A 26 -3.54 1.53 -5.05
N GLU A 27 -3.80 2.35 -6.08
CA GLU A 27 -4.82 2.06 -7.08
C GLU A 27 -4.54 0.73 -7.79
N ARG A 28 -3.31 0.52 -8.27
CA ARG A 28 -2.96 -0.73 -8.95
C ARG A 28 -3.13 -1.96 -8.06
N LEU A 29 -2.74 -1.88 -6.79
CA LEU A 29 -2.82 -3.03 -5.88
C LEU A 29 -4.25 -3.31 -5.41
N THR A 30 -5.13 -2.32 -5.36
CA THR A 30 -6.45 -2.44 -4.70
C THR A 30 -7.65 -2.21 -5.62
N ASP A 31 -7.41 -1.82 -6.88
CA ASP A 31 -8.41 -1.33 -7.83
C ASP A 31 -9.26 -0.14 -7.29
N GLN A 32 -8.77 0.56 -6.26
CA GLN A 32 -9.39 1.75 -5.69
C GLN A 32 -8.64 3.01 -6.11
N ASN A 33 -9.28 3.85 -6.92
CA ASN A 33 -8.72 5.15 -7.29
C ASN A 33 -8.78 6.12 -6.09
N MET A 34 -7.62 6.53 -5.59
CA MET A 34 -7.54 7.47 -4.48
C MET A 34 -6.27 8.29 -4.50
N TRP A 35 -6.34 9.50 -3.93
CA TRP A 35 -5.19 10.38 -3.75
C TRP A 35 -4.67 10.31 -2.31
N LEU A 36 -3.39 10.01 -2.15
CA LEU A 36 -2.70 10.14 -0.86
C LEU A 36 -2.27 11.60 -0.65
N PRO A 37 -2.66 12.28 0.44
CA PRO A 37 -2.06 13.56 0.78
C PRO A 37 -0.59 13.39 1.20
N THR A 38 0.16 14.49 1.31
CA THR A 38 1.51 14.45 1.91
C THR A 38 1.46 13.80 3.29
N CYS A 39 2.39 12.87 3.54
CA CYS A 39 2.43 12.03 4.75
C CYS A 39 1.16 11.17 4.96
N GLY A 40 0.35 10.95 3.93
CA GLY A 40 -0.74 9.98 3.96
C GLY A 40 -0.21 8.55 3.91
N LEU A 41 -0.89 7.65 4.62
CA LEU A 41 -0.59 6.22 4.68
C LEU A 41 -1.83 5.44 4.26
N ALA A 42 -1.69 4.60 3.23
CA ALA A 42 -2.66 3.55 2.92
C ALA A 42 -2.17 2.23 3.53
N GLU A 43 -3.01 1.59 4.32
CA GLU A 43 -2.80 0.24 4.80
C GLU A 43 -3.50 -0.73 3.84
N ILE A 44 -2.75 -1.68 3.28
CA ILE A 44 -3.25 -2.65 2.31
C ILE A 44 -2.96 -4.05 2.84
N SER A 45 -3.99 -4.90 2.93
CA SER A 45 -3.81 -6.34 3.11
C SER A 45 -3.69 -7.01 1.75
N LEU A 46 -2.70 -7.86 1.55
CA LEU A 46 -2.52 -8.63 0.31
C LEU A 46 -3.11 -10.03 0.50
N GLU A 47 -3.95 -10.47 -0.43
CA GLU A 47 -4.58 -11.79 -0.41
C GLU A 47 -3.73 -12.81 -1.20
N VAL A 48 -2.48 -12.99 -0.77
CA VAL A 48 -1.46 -13.84 -1.41
C VAL A 48 -0.68 -14.65 -0.38
N ASN A 49 -0.02 -15.74 -0.80
CA ASN A 49 0.79 -16.58 0.11
C ASN A 49 2.29 -16.28 0.05
N SER A 50 2.75 -15.59 -0.99
CA SER A 50 4.15 -15.19 -1.20
C SER A 50 4.20 -13.78 -1.82
N TRP A 51 5.26 -13.02 -1.54
CA TRP A 51 5.48 -11.71 -2.16
C TRP A 51 5.55 -11.80 -3.69
N THR A 52 6.03 -12.93 -4.21
CA THR A 52 6.13 -13.19 -5.66
C THR A 52 4.78 -13.14 -6.37
N GLU A 53 3.69 -13.43 -5.66
CA GLU A 53 2.31 -13.46 -6.17
C GLU A 53 1.65 -12.07 -6.19
N VAL A 54 2.27 -11.04 -5.60
CA VAL A 54 1.68 -9.69 -5.54
C VAL A 54 1.50 -9.11 -6.93
N PHE A 55 0.25 -8.85 -7.32
CA PHE A 55 -0.08 -8.31 -8.64
C PHE A 55 -1.14 -7.21 -8.54
N ALA A 56 -1.59 -6.68 -9.67
CA ALA A 56 -2.71 -5.75 -9.68
C ALA A 56 -3.97 -6.42 -9.11
N GLY A 57 -4.73 -5.69 -8.29
CA GLY A 57 -5.97 -6.16 -7.67
C GLY A 57 -5.83 -7.23 -6.58
N THR A 58 -4.61 -7.67 -6.22
CA THR A 58 -4.43 -8.70 -5.16
C THR A 58 -4.53 -8.14 -3.74
N GLY A 59 -4.67 -6.82 -3.60
CA GLY A 59 -4.73 -6.11 -2.34
C GLY A 59 -6.11 -5.59 -2.00
N ARG A 60 -6.36 -5.41 -0.72
CA ARG A 60 -7.56 -4.75 -0.18
C ARG A 60 -7.16 -3.60 0.71
N LEU A 61 -7.66 -2.41 0.42
CA LEU A 61 -7.46 -1.23 1.26
C LEU A 61 -8.17 -1.43 2.61
N ARG A 62 -7.39 -1.37 3.70
CA ARG A 62 -7.88 -1.53 5.08
C ARG A 62 -8.10 -0.19 5.77
N GLY A 63 -7.23 0.77 5.51
CA GLY A 63 -7.30 2.08 6.15
C GLY A 63 -6.57 3.15 5.37
N LEU A 64 -7.04 4.39 5.51
CA LEU A 64 -6.37 5.59 5.05
C LEU A 64 -6.14 6.49 6.24
N PHE A 65 -4.87 6.76 6.53
CA PHE A 65 -4.44 7.62 7.61
C PHE A 65 -3.80 8.86 7.01
N THR A 66 -4.15 10.01 7.56
CA THR A 66 -3.56 11.29 7.16
C THR A 66 -3.08 11.99 8.41
N PRO A 67 -2.10 12.90 8.34
CA PRO A 67 -1.70 13.67 9.52
C PRO A 67 -2.91 14.33 10.20
N LYS A 68 -3.85 14.87 9.40
CA LYS A 68 -5.04 15.52 9.91
C LYS A 68 -6.03 14.58 10.63
N SER A 69 -6.16 13.33 10.18
CA SER A 69 -7.10 12.35 10.77
C SER A 69 -6.48 11.48 11.87
N ALA A 70 -5.16 11.28 11.84
CA ALA A 70 -4.42 10.45 12.80
C ALA A 70 -3.90 11.26 14.00
N MET A 71 -3.81 12.59 13.89
CA MET A 71 -3.57 13.47 15.03
C MET A 71 -4.84 13.56 15.89
N ARG A 72 -4.91 12.73 16.93
CA ARG A 72 -5.67 13.06 18.14
C ARG A 72 -4.70 13.82 19.06
N PRO A 73 -5.05 15.00 19.60
CA PRO A 73 -4.23 15.61 20.64
C PRO A 73 -4.10 14.69 21.86
#